data_AF-A0A9L0S6M9-F1
#
_entry.id   AF-A0A9L0S6M9-F1
#
_cell.length_a   1.000
_cell.length_b   1.000
_cell.length_c   1.000
_cell.angle_alpha   90.00
_cell.angle_beta   90.00
_cell.angle_gamma   90.00
#
_symmetry.space_group_name_H-M   'P 1'
#
loop_
_entity.id
_entity.type
_entity.pdbx_description
1 polymer ?
#
loop_
_entity_poly.entity_id
_entity_poly.type
_entity_poly.pdbx_seq_one_letter_code
_entity_poly.pdbx_strand_id
1 'polypeptide(L)'
;MAEAVLIDLSGLKLNSQKNYHQPLLKTLSAIRYHHAAKAKFLCIMCCSNISCEKDGAHDTCELETSNGLSTLLREFETVSNPSMAACLYTIKQKIDEKNLSSVKVFVPVHRKTLMKAFIDQLFTDVYNFEFEDLQVTLRGDLLKQSTEINMITAQELEAIQNEIETYLRSLPALKGELAIITSPLISDIFIHGFTTRTGGISYIPTLSSFNLFSSSKRRDPKAVVRENLRRLGSAAGFNAEKFCQIKTDHANDIWIMGRKEPESYDGITTNQRGVTIAALGADCIPIVFADPIKKACGVAHSGWKGTLLGVAMATVNAMIAEYGCSLEDIIVVLGPSVGPCCFTLPRESAKAFYNLDPECVRLFDSPHPYVDIRKATRILLERGGILPQNFQDLNQDLNLCTSCHPDKFFSHVRDGLNFDT
;
A
#
# COMPACT_ATOMS: atom_id res chain seq x y z
N MET A 1 -19.46 5.30 18.29
CA MET A 1 -18.84 5.26 19.64
C MET A 1 -17.42 4.79 19.45
N ALA A 2 -16.43 5.47 20.04
CA ALA A 2 -15.02 5.17 19.82
C ALA A 2 -14.64 3.77 20.33
N GLU A 3 -13.93 3.01 19.49
CA GLU A 3 -13.43 1.67 19.80
C GLU A 3 -12.00 1.72 20.33
N ALA A 4 -11.21 2.70 19.88
CA ALA A 4 -9.88 3.02 20.36
C ALA A 4 -9.85 4.44 20.95
N VAL A 5 -9.11 4.63 22.03
CA VAL A 5 -8.86 5.93 22.66
C VAL A 5 -7.35 6.14 22.74
N LEU A 6 -6.86 7.20 22.11
CA LEU A 6 -5.47 7.61 22.12
C LEU A 6 -5.32 8.88 22.95
N ILE A 7 -4.30 8.95 23.79
CA ILE A 7 -4.01 10.10 24.64
C ILE A 7 -2.57 10.55 24.37
N ASP A 8 -2.42 11.72 23.75
CA ASP A 8 -1.11 12.31 23.47
C ASP A 8 -0.58 13.07 24.68
N LEU A 9 0.42 12.49 25.34
CA LEU A 9 1.17 13.14 26.42
C LEU A 9 2.55 13.65 25.96
N SER A 10 2.84 13.59 24.67
CA SER A 10 4.13 14.00 24.11
C SER A 10 4.39 15.50 24.33
N GLY A 11 5.62 15.83 24.72
CA GLY A 11 6.01 17.23 24.99
C GLY A 11 5.51 17.80 26.31
N LEU A 12 4.73 17.05 27.10
CA LEU A 12 4.46 17.44 28.48
C LEU A 12 5.73 17.24 29.31
N LYS A 13 6.31 18.33 29.82
CA LYS A 13 7.39 18.27 30.82
C LYS A 13 6.80 17.73 32.13
N LEU A 14 6.79 16.41 32.27
CA LEU A 14 6.52 15.72 33.53
C LEU A 14 7.73 15.89 34.45
N ASN A 15 8.02 17.13 34.86
CA ASN A 15 9.07 17.36 35.85
C ASN A 15 8.69 16.64 37.15
N SER A 16 9.69 16.12 37.87
CA SER A 16 9.60 15.49 39.19
C SER A 16 8.99 16.37 40.30
N GLN A 17 8.52 17.57 39.97
CA GLN A 17 7.71 18.41 40.84
C GLN A 17 6.29 17.82 40.95
N LYS A 18 5.94 17.43 42.18
CA LYS A 18 4.66 16.84 42.64
C LYS A 18 3.36 17.50 42.12
N ASN A 19 3.40 18.66 41.46
CA ASN A 19 2.25 19.45 41.06
C ASN A 19 1.52 18.99 39.78
N TYR A 20 2.13 18.14 38.93
CA TYR A 20 1.50 17.69 37.67
C TYR A 20 0.75 16.36 37.79
N HIS A 21 1.12 15.52 38.76
CA HIS A 21 0.59 14.15 38.86
C HIS A 21 -0.91 14.12 39.16
N GLN A 22 -1.42 15.01 40.02
CA GLN A 22 -2.80 14.94 40.50
C GLN A 22 -3.84 15.43 39.47
N PRO A 23 -3.61 16.55 38.74
CA PRO A 23 -4.47 16.92 37.61
C PRO A 23 -4.46 15.88 36.49
N LEU A 24 -3.27 15.37 36.12
CA LEU A 24 -3.14 14.34 35.08
C LEU A 24 -3.85 13.04 35.47
N LEU A 25 -3.65 12.57 36.71
CA LEU A 25 -4.34 11.38 37.24
C LEU A 25 -5.87 11.57 37.18
N LYS A 26 -6.37 12.76 37.53
CA LYS A 26 -7.80 13.08 37.47
C LYS A 26 -8.33 13.03 36.02
N THR A 27 -7.60 13.64 35.07
CA THR A 27 -7.97 13.63 33.65
C THR A 27 -7.96 12.21 33.08
N LEU A 28 -6.88 11.44 33.29
CA LEU A 28 -6.79 10.05 32.84
C LEU A 28 -7.87 9.16 33.46
N SER A 29 -8.18 9.35 34.76
CA SER A 29 -9.24 8.62 35.45
C SER A 29 -10.62 8.93 34.87
N ALA A 30 -10.88 10.19 34.50
CA ALA A 30 -12.13 10.60 33.87
C ALA A 30 -12.28 10.02 32.47
N ILE A 31 -11.23 10.11 31.63
CA ILE A 31 -11.21 9.50 30.29
C ILE A 31 -11.47 8.00 30.40
N ARG A 32 -10.75 7.32 31.31
CA ARG A 32 -10.99 5.90 31.58
C ARG A 32 -12.44 5.64 31.96
N TYR A 33 -12.99 6.36 32.94
CA TYR A 33 -14.36 6.14 33.42
C TYR A 33 -15.39 6.26 32.29
N HIS A 34 -15.22 7.23 31.39
CA HIS A 34 -16.14 7.42 30.27
C HIS A 34 -15.98 6.42 29.13
N HIS A 35 -14.78 5.87 28.91
CA HIS A 35 -14.48 5.08 27.72
C HIS A 35 -14.18 3.60 27.98
N ALA A 36 -13.74 3.20 29.17
CA ALA A 36 -13.27 1.83 29.46
C ALA A 36 -14.33 0.74 29.25
N ALA A 37 -15.62 1.07 29.42
CA ALA A 37 -16.70 0.12 29.19
C ALA A 37 -16.95 -0.19 27.70
N LYS A 38 -16.41 0.63 26.79
CA LYS A 38 -16.74 0.59 25.35
C LYS A 38 -15.51 0.49 24.45
N ALA A 39 -14.39 1.09 24.86
CA ALA A 39 -13.14 1.06 24.12
C ALA A 39 -12.44 -0.30 24.34
N LYS A 40 -12.04 -0.92 23.24
CA LYS A 40 -11.25 -2.17 23.22
C LYS A 40 -9.74 -1.88 23.31
N PHE A 41 -9.35 -0.61 23.15
CA PHE A 41 -7.97 -0.16 23.17
C PHE A 41 -7.90 1.23 23.79
N LEU A 42 -7.23 1.36 24.94
CA LEU A 42 -6.89 2.64 25.54
C LEU A 42 -5.37 2.77 25.53
N CYS A 43 -4.86 3.82 24.89
CA CYS A 43 -3.44 4.00 24.65
C CYS A 43 -2.98 5.38 25.10
N ILE A 44 -1.86 5.39 25.81
CA ILE A 44 -1.09 6.59 26.10
C ILE A 44 0.12 6.60 25.18
N MET A 45 0.33 7.71 24.49
CA MET A 45 1.48 7.88 23.62
C MET A 45 2.40 8.98 24.17
N CYS A 46 3.70 8.68 24.16
CA CYS A 46 4.76 9.58 24.60
C CYS A 46 5.89 9.59 23.56
N CYS A 47 6.24 10.76 23.05
CA CYS A 47 7.40 10.97 22.19
C CYS A 47 8.36 11.97 22.85
N SER A 48 9.63 11.60 22.97
CA SER A 48 10.72 12.49 23.38
C SER A 48 11.26 13.22 22.14
N ASN A 49 11.03 14.53 22.06
CA ASN A 49 11.52 15.50 21.07
C ASN A 49 10.67 15.75 19.80
N ILE A 50 10.16 16.98 19.70
CA ILE A 50 10.71 18.01 18.80
C ILE A 50 10.92 19.26 19.68
N SER A 51 12.16 19.78 19.71
CA SER A 51 12.71 20.89 20.54
C SER A 51 12.78 20.68 22.07
N CYS A 52 13.80 19.95 22.54
CA CYS A 52 14.55 20.38 23.72
C CYS A 52 16.01 20.55 23.24
N GLU A 53 16.51 21.78 23.29
CA GLU A 53 17.93 22.03 23.07
C GLU A 53 18.75 21.22 24.08
N LYS A 54 19.92 20.81 23.60
CA LYS A 54 20.92 19.98 24.26
C LYS A 54 21.06 20.29 25.75
N ASP A 55 20.68 19.34 26.59
CA ASP A 55 21.44 19.06 27.80
C ASP A 55 21.52 17.53 27.96
N GLY A 56 22.76 17.06 28.10
CA GLY A 56 23.09 15.65 28.11
C GLY A 56 22.56 14.96 29.36
N ALA A 57 21.44 14.24 29.22
CA ALA A 57 21.09 13.10 30.04
C ALA A 57 20.17 12.19 29.21
N HIS A 58 20.39 10.87 29.28
CA HIS A 58 19.46 9.88 28.78
C HIS A 58 18.15 9.98 29.60
N ASP A 59 17.26 10.91 29.25
CA ASP A 59 15.91 10.96 29.82
C ASP A 59 15.03 9.96 29.07
N THR A 60 15.16 8.69 29.44
CA THR A 60 14.01 7.78 29.42
C THR A 60 12.90 8.46 30.20
N CYS A 61 11.70 8.52 29.63
CA CYS A 61 10.50 8.99 30.33
C CYS A 61 10.18 8.01 31.48
N GLU A 62 10.98 8.05 32.55
CA GLU A 62 10.72 7.35 33.80
C GLU A 62 9.67 8.16 34.54
N LEU A 63 8.41 7.79 34.35
CA LEU A 63 7.34 8.17 35.26
C LEU A 63 7.62 7.52 36.63
N GLU A 64 8.49 8.14 37.44
CA GLU A 64 8.57 7.85 38.87
C GLU A 64 7.20 8.16 39.48
N THR A 65 6.42 7.11 39.71
CA THR A 65 4.99 7.21 39.97
C THR A 65 4.71 7.00 41.44
N SER A 66 3.91 7.90 42.03
CA SER A 66 3.17 7.58 43.25
C SER A 66 2.30 6.34 43.01
N ASN A 67 2.09 5.50 44.03
CA ASN A 67 1.40 4.20 43.92
C ASN A 67 0.07 4.24 43.12
N GLY A 68 -0.68 5.35 43.17
CA GLY A 68 -1.93 5.52 42.43
C GLY A 68 -1.77 5.72 40.91
N LEU A 69 -0.75 6.45 40.46
CA LEU A 69 -0.52 6.71 39.03
C LEU A 69 0.03 5.45 38.33
N SER A 70 0.91 4.70 39.00
CA SER A 70 1.40 3.41 38.51
C SER A 70 0.27 2.41 38.27
N THR A 71 -0.71 2.35 39.19
CA THR A 71 -1.86 1.44 39.07
C THR A 71 -2.77 1.82 37.91
N LEU A 72 -3.07 3.11 37.74
CA LEU A 72 -3.92 3.58 36.64
C LEU A 72 -3.26 3.37 35.27
N LEU A 73 -1.95 3.61 35.16
CA LEU A 73 -1.22 3.45 33.90
C LEU A 73 -1.16 2.01 33.41
N ARG A 74 -1.26 1.01 34.31
CA ARG A 74 -1.35 -0.41 33.93
C ARG A 74 -2.61 -0.76 33.15
N GLU A 75 -3.63 0.10 33.20
CA GLU A 75 -4.87 -0.10 32.46
C GLU A 75 -4.85 0.55 31.07
N PHE A 76 -3.77 1.28 30.75
CA PHE A 76 -3.50 1.82 29.43
C PHE A 76 -2.33 1.06 28.80
N GLU A 77 -2.40 0.80 27.50
CA GLU A 77 -1.19 0.45 26.76
C GLU A 77 -0.36 1.72 26.53
N THR A 78 0.89 1.70 26.96
CA THR A 78 1.82 2.82 26.74
C THR A 78 2.67 2.54 25.51
N VAL A 79 2.64 3.45 24.55
CA VAL A 79 3.53 3.47 23.39
C VAL A 79 4.50 4.64 23.55
N SER A 80 5.79 4.32 23.68
CA SER A 80 6.86 5.29 23.80
C SER A 80 7.92 5.00 22.74
N ASN A 81 8.10 5.91 21.80
CA ASN A 81 9.11 5.80 20.74
C ASN A 81 9.83 7.15 20.54
N PRO A 82 11.01 7.14 19.88
CA PRO A 82 11.80 8.36 19.67
C PRO A 82 11.19 9.42 18.74
N SER A 83 10.12 9.08 18.02
CA SER A 83 9.47 9.98 17.07
C SER A 83 7.96 9.79 17.02
N MET A 84 7.24 10.81 16.54
CA MET A 84 5.80 10.79 16.38
C MET A 84 5.38 9.77 15.31
N ALA A 85 6.14 9.71 14.21
CA ALA A 85 5.94 8.71 13.17
C ALA A 85 6.03 7.28 13.72
N ALA A 86 7.04 6.99 14.55
CA ALA A 86 7.22 5.68 15.16
C ALA A 86 6.07 5.33 16.12
N CYS A 87 5.69 6.26 17.01
CA CYS A 87 4.55 6.08 17.91
C CYS A 87 3.26 5.77 17.15
N LEU A 88 2.90 6.61 16.18
CA LEU A 88 1.65 6.46 15.43
C LEU A 88 1.64 5.21 14.57
N TYR A 89 2.78 4.82 13.99
CA TYR A 89 2.88 3.57 13.26
C TYR A 89 2.65 2.36 14.17
N THR A 90 3.29 2.30 15.35
CA THR A 90 3.06 1.24 16.34
C THR A 90 1.60 1.21 16.82
N ILE A 91 1.01 2.37 17.08
CA ILE A 91 -0.39 2.50 17.47
C ILE A 91 -1.30 1.98 16.36
N LYS A 92 -1.02 2.32 15.10
CA LYS A 92 -1.77 1.83 13.95
C LYS A 92 -1.72 0.30 13.86
N GLN A 93 -0.55 -0.31 14.05
CA GLN A 93 -0.40 -1.77 14.08
C GLN A 93 -1.32 -2.40 15.14
N LYS A 94 -1.33 -1.85 16.35
CA LYS A 94 -2.20 -2.32 17.45
C LYS A 94 -3.70 -2.12 17.16
N ILE A 95 -4.07 -1.01 16.51
CA ILE A 95 -5.45 -0.75 16.05
C ILE A 95 -5.87 -1.80 15.02
N ASP A 96 -4.99 -2.11 14.06
CA ASP A 96 -5.24 -3.07 12.99
C ASP A 96 -5.32 -4.51 13.50
N GLU A 97 -4.44 -4.92 14.41
CA GLU A 97 -4.47 -6.22 15.08
C GLU A 97 -5.80 -6.47 15.82
N LYS A 98 -6.42 -5.40 16.32
CA LYS A 98 -7.72 -5.45 17.00
C LYS A 98 -8.91 -5.22 16.07
N ASN A 99 -8.65 -5.05 14.76
CA ASN A 99 -9.64 -4.72 13.73
C ASN A 99 -10.54 -3.53 14.10
N LEU A 100 -9.93 -2.45 14.61
CA LEU A 100 -10.64 -1.23 14.99
C LEU A 100 -10.58 -0.20 13.87
N SER A 101 -11.58 0.68 13.81
CA SER A 101 -11.62 1.79 12.86
C SER A 101 -12.10 3.10 13.46
N SER A 102 -12.86 3.08 14.57
CA SER A 102 -13.27 4.31 15.25
C SER A 102 -12.29 4.69 16.37
N VAL A 103 -11.59 5.80 16.18
CA VAL A 103 -10.52 6.27 17.08
C VAL A 103 -10.88 7.64 17.65
N LYS A 104 -10.85 7.77 18.98
CA LYS A 104 -10.92 9.07 19.66
C LYS A 104 -9.54 9.47 20.16
N VAL A 105 -9.13 10.70 19.86
CA VAL A 105 -7.80 11.23 20.20
C VAL A 105 -7.94 12.40 21.15
N PHE A 106 -7.40 12.24 22.36
CA PHE A 106 -7.21 13.31 23.32
C PHE A 106 -5.83 13.91 23.11
N VAL A 107 -5.78 15.16 22.65
CA VAL A 107 -4.53 15.84 22.28
C VAL A 107 -4.51 17.27 22.83
N PRO A 108 -3.37 17.80 23.30
CA PRO A 108 -3.25 19.22 23.64
C PRO A 108 -3.63 20.11 22.46
N VAL A 109 -4.36 21.19 22.71
CA VAL A 109 -4.92 22.09 21.66
C VAL A 109 -3.86 22.53 20.64
N HIS A 110 -2.67 22.90 21.10
CA HIS A 110 -1.56 23.37 20.27
C HIS A 110 -0.90 22.27 19.42
N ARG A 111 -1.16 20.98 19.70
CA ARG A 111 -0.63 19.83 18.94
C ARG A 111 -1.66 19.20 18.00
N LYS A 112 -2.90 19.66 18.05
CA LYS A 112 -4.03 19.05 17.32
C LYS A 112 -3.81 19.02 15.80
N THR A 113 -3.39 20.13 15.21
CA THR A 113 -3.14 20.20 13.76
C THR A 113 -1.93 19.34 13.37
N LEU A 114 -0.84 19.38 14.16
CA LEU A 114 0.33 18.53 13.97
C LEU A 114 -0.06 17.04 13.95
N MET A 115 -0.80 16.59 14.96
CA MET A 115 -1.30 15.22 15.07
C MET A 115 -2.14 14.82 13.86
N LYS A 116 -3.03 15.72 13.41
CA LYS A 116 -3.87 15.48 12.23
C LYS A 116 -3.01 15.25 10.97
N ALA A 117 -1.98 16.05 10.74
CA ALA A 117 -1.12 15.87 9.57
C ALA A 117 -0.33 14.56 9.58
N PHE A 118 0.12 14.07 10.73
CA PHE A 118 0.69 12.73 10.81
C PHE A 118 -0.35 11.65 10.51
N ILE A 119 -1.56 11.78 11.07
CA ILE A 119 -2.66 10.84 10.83
C ILE A 119 -3.02 10.79 9.35
N ASP A 120 -3.14 11.94 8.69
CA ASP A 120 -3.47 12.06 7.26
C ASP A 120 -2.44 11.37 6.34
N GLN A 121 -1.19 11.16 6.81
CA GLN A 121 -0.13 10.47 6.08
C GLN A 121 -0.03 8.97 6.41
N LEU A 122 -0.30 8.59 7.67
CA LEU A 122 -0.11 7.22 8.19
C LEU A 122 -1.39 6.39 8.22
N PHE A 123 -2.56 7.01 8.10
CA PHE A 123 -3.87 6.35 8.09
C PHE A 123 -4.61 6.64 6.78
N THR A 124 -5.70 5.92 6.56
CA THR A 124 -6.58 6.07 5.39
C THR A 124 -8.01 6.37 5.86
N ASP A 125 -8.93 6.57 4.91
CA ASP A 125 -10.33 6.87 5.22
C ASP A 125 -11.09 5.66 5.82
N VAL A 126 -10.45 4.50 5.92
CA VAL A 126 -10.97 3.35 6.70
C VAL A 126 -11.13 3.72 8.18
N TYR A 127 -10.31 4.63 8.70
CA TYR A 127 -10.32 5.03 10.10
C TYR A 127 -11.10 6.33 10.28
N ASN A 128 -12.01 6.35 11.25
CA ASN A 128 -12.74 7.53 11.66
C ASN A 128 -12.12 8.12 12.93
N PHE A 129 -11.53 9.31 12.80
CA PHE A 129 -10.88 10.02 13.90
C PHE A 129 -11.75 11.14 14.47
N GLU A 130 -12.02 11.08 15.78
CA GLU A 130 -12.63 12.16 16.56
C GLU A 130 -11.59 12.78 17.49
N PHE A 131 -11.47 14.11 17.52
CA PHE A 131 -10.49 14.79 18.38
C PHE A 131 -11.17 15.53 19.52
N GLU A 132 -10.64 15.34 20.73
CA GLU A 132 -11.00 16.09 21.92
C GLU A 132 -9.76 16.74 22.54
N ASP A 133 -9.96 17.92 23.11
CA ASP A 133 -8.87 18.69 23.67
C ASP A 133 -8.49 18.10 25.04
N LEU A 134 -7.22 17.75 25.21
CA LEU A 134 -6.71 17.26 26.48
C LEU A 134 -6.57 18.43 27.46
N GLN A 135 -7.59 18.63 28.30
CA GLN A 135 -7.55 19.62 29.37
C GLN A 135 -6.76 19.10 30.57
N VAL A 136 -5.49 19.48 30.65
CA VAL A 136 -4.71 19.41 31.90
C VAL A 136 -4.76 20.81 32.51
N THR A 137 -5.49 20.99 33.60
CA THR A 137 -5.59 22.30 34.28
C THR A 137 -4.24 22.63 34.92
N LEU A 138 -3.42 23.39 34.20
CA LEU A 138 -2.17 23.94 34.69
C LEU A 138 -2.50 25.15 35.58
N ARG A 139 -2.41 25.00 36.91
CA ARG A 139 -2.35 26.17 37.79
C ARG A 139 -0.98 26.81 37.62
N GLY A 140 -0.91 27.83 36.77
CA GLY A 140 0.26 28.69 36.62
C GLY A 140 0.99 28.50 35.30
N ASP A 141 0.32 28.82 34.18
CA ASP A 141 0.82 29.88 33.32
C ASP A 141 -0.29 30.29 32.36
N LEU A 142 -0.59 31.59 32.35
CA LEU A 142 -1.39 32.24 31.32
C LEU A 142 -0.57 32.22 30.01
N LEU A 143 -0.43 31.05 29.40
CA LEU A 143 -0.10 30.96 27.99
C LEU A 143 -1.29 31.58 27.26
N LYS A 144 -1.08 32.83 26.83
CA LYS A 144 -1.96 33.59 25.95
C LYS A 144 -2.68 32.62 25.03
N GLN A 145 -4.02 32.64 25.09
CA GLN A 145 -4.85 32.06 24.03
C GLN A 145 -4.50 32.81 22.75
N SER A 146 -3.44 32.41 22.06
CA SER A 146 -3.21 32.85 20.70
C SER A 146 -4.33 32.21 19.90
N THR A 147 -5.23 33.07 19.44
CA THR A 147 -6.22 32.80 18.41
C THR A 147 -5.49 32.69 17.06
N GLU A 148 -4.39 31.94 17.02
CA GLU A 148 -3.71 31.63 15.78
C GLU A 148 -4.44 30.45 15.16
N ILE A 149 -4.97 30.71 13.99
CA ILE A 149 -5.54 29.73 13.09
C ILE A 149 -4.44 28.66 12.91
N ASN A 150 -4.56 27.53 13.63
CA ASN A 150 -3.58 26.44 13.64
C ASN A 150 -3.56 25.74 12.26
N MET A 151 -3.01 26.41 11.25
CA MET A 151 -2.64 25.83 9.96
C MET A 151 -1.18 25.44 10.01
N ILE A 152 -0.89 24.20 9.65
CA ILE A 152 0.48 23.74 9.44
C ILE A 152 1.09 24.51 8.28
N THR A 153 2.29 25.04 8.50
CA THR A 153 3.09 25.67 7.45
C THR A 153 3.61 24.60 6.47
N ALA A 154 3.94 25.01 5.25
CA ALA A 154 4.53 24.08 4.26
C ALA A 154 5.82 23.42 4.78
N GLN A 155 6.63 24.18 5.53
CA GLN A 155 7.87 23.69 6.15
C GLN A 155 7.61 22.64 7.23
N GLU A 156 6.60 22.83 8.07
CA GLU A 156 6.20 21.82 9.06
C GLU A 156 5.66 20.56 8.39
N LEU A 157 4.85 20.69 7.32
CA LEU A 157 4.36 19.54 6.57
C LEU A 157 5.52 18.74 5.95
N GLU A 158 6.51 19.43 5.38
CA GLU A 158 7.72 18.81 4.85
C GLU A 158 8.52 18.10 5.95
N ALA A 159 8.65 18.71 7.14
CA ALA A 159 9.30 18.07 8.29
C ALA A 159 8.57 16.78 8.74
N ILE A 160 7.23 16.79 8.77
CA ILE A 160 6.41 15.60 9.07
C ILE A 160 6.62 14.51 8.03
N GLN A 161 6.60 14.86 6.74
CA GLN A 161 6.84 13.91 5.65
C GLN A 161 8.24 13.30 5.75
N ASN A 162 9.25 14.13 6.02
CA ASN A 162 10.64 13.68 6.20
C ASN A 162 10.80 12.75 7.41
N GLU A 163 10.14 13.04 8.53
CA GLU A 163 10.16 12.17 9.72
C GLU A 163 9.53 10.80 9.42
N ILE A 164 8.36 10.79 8.77
CA ILE A 164 7.67 9.56 8.36
C ILE A 164 8.54 8.75 7.40
N GLU A 165 9.08 9.37 6.37
CA GLU A 165 9.94 8.71 5.40
C GLU A 165 11.20 8.14 6.04
N THR A 166 11.87 8.90 6.91
CA THR A 166 13.06 8.45 7.62
C THR A 166 12.76 7.23 8.48
N TYR A 167 11.64 7.26 9.22
CA TYR A 167 11.21 6.13 10.03
C TYR A 167 10.88 4.90 9.17
N LEU A 168 10.05 5.04 8.12
CA LEU A 168 9.66 3.90 7.27
C LEU A 168 10.85 3.29 6.51
N ARG A 169 11.82 4.11 6.08
CA ARG A 169 13.08 3.65 5.47
C ARG A 169 13.94 2.85 6.45
N SER A 170 13.85 3.14 7.74
CA SER A 170 14.61 2.42 8.78
C SER A 170 14.06 1.02 9.09
N LEU A 171 12.81 0.73 8.70
CA LEU A 171 12.17 -0.55 8.98
C LEU A 171 12.81 -1.69 8.17
N PRO A 172 13.05 -2.88 8.75
CA PRO A 172 13.50 -4.03 7.98
C PRO A 172 12.39 -4.55 7.05
N ALA A 173 12.76 -5.32 6.03
CA ALA A 173 11.78 -6.10 5.27
C ALA A 173 11.08 -7.11 6.20
N LEU A 174 9.75 -7.21 6.11
CA LEU A 174 8.97 -8.08 6.98
C LEU A 174 9.00 -9.56 6.57
N LYS A 175 9.13 -9.83 5.27
CA LYS A 175 9.12 -11.19 4.73
C LYS A 175 10.06 -11.32 3.55
N GLY A 176 11.09 -12.16 3.71
CA GLY A 176 12.04 -12.49 2.64
C GLY A 176 12.72 -11.26 2.02
N GLU A 177 13.46 -11.52 0.95
CA GLU A 177 14.06 -10.46 0.14
C GLU A 177 13.15 -10.10 -1.03
N LEU A 178 13.34 -8.88 -1.56
CA LEU A 178 12.65 -8.45 -2.78
C LEU A 178 13.11 -9.32 -3.95
N ALA A 179 12.17 -9.97 -4.63
CA ALA A 179 12.46 -10.73 -5.84
C ALA A 179 11.71 -10.15 -7.05
N ILE A 180 12.42 -10.06 -8.16
CA ILE A 180 11.92 -9.57 -9.44
C ILE A 180 12.13 -10.67 -10.47
N ILE A 181 11.03 -11.22 -10.97
CA ILE A 181 11.04 -12.24 -12.00
C ILE A 181 11.21 -11.55 -13.35
N THR A 182 12.27 -11.88 -14.08
CA THR A 182 12.56 -11.32 -15.40
C THR A 182 12.42 -12.40 -16.48
N SER A 183 12.50 -11.95 -17.73
CA SER A 183 12.48 -12.78 -18.92
C SER A 183 13.75 -12.52 -19.73
N PRO A 184 14.45 -13.56 -20.20
CA PRO A 184 15.60 -13.42 -21.08
C PRO A 184 15.24 -13.01 -22.51
N LEU A 185 13.94 -13.00 -22.88
CA LEU A 185 13.52 -12.55 -24.21
C LEU A 185 13.58 -11.02 -24.34
N ILE A 186 13.36 -10.30 -23.24
CA ILE A 186 13.41 -8.83 -23.26
C ILE A 186 14.88 -8.40 -23.15
N SER A 187 15.31 -7.61 -24.13
CA SER A 187 16.66 -7.06 -24.20
C SER A 187 16.99 -6.17 -23.01
N ASP A 188 18.23 -6.23 -22.53
CA ASP A 188 18.79 -5.44 -21.42
C ASP A 188 18.75 -3.91 -21.64
N ILE A 189 18.35 -3.44 -22.83
CA ILE A 189 18.05 -2.02 -23.03
C ILE A 189 16.80 -1.56 -22.26
N PHE A 190 15.98 -2.51 -21.78
CA PHE A 190 14.83 -2.28 -20.92
C PHE A 190 15.08 -2.82 -19.51
N ILE A 191 14.64 -2.07 -18.51
CA ILE A 191 14.46 -2.58 -17.16
C ILE A 191 13.03 -3.11 -17.08
N HIS A 192 12.85 -4.39 -16.79
CA HIS A 192 11.54 -5.02 -16.66
C HIS A 192 11.50 -6.03 -15.51
N GLY A 193 10.29 -6.46 -15.16
CA GLY A 193 10.08 -7.63 -14.34
C GLY A 193 8.74 -7.66 -13.64
N PHE A 194 8.50 -8.75 -12.93
CA PHE A 194 7.31 -8.99 -12.13
C PHE A 194 7.72 -9.19 -10.66
N THR A 195 7.21 -8.34 -9.77
CA THR A 195 7.55 -8.39 -8.35
C THR A 195 6.83 -9.54 -7.64
N THR A 196 7.51 -10.17 -6.68
CA THR A 196 6.85 -11.01 -5.66
C THR A 196 6.33 -10.15 -4.50
N ARG A 197 5.65 -10.77 -3.53
CA ARG A 197 5.11 -10.11 -2.33
C ARG A 197 6.14 -9.89 -1.20
N THR A 198 7.40 -10.25 -1.41
CA THR A 198 8.47 -10.25 -0.39
C THR A 198 9.35 -8.99 -0.47
N GLY A 199 10.05 -8.65 0.61
CA GLY A 199 10.99 -7.53 0.68
C GLY A 199 10.42 -6.18 1.16
N GLY A 200 9.15 -6.13 1.58
CA GLY A 200 8.45 -4.87 1.87
C GLY A 200 8.13 -4.64 3.34
N ILE A 201 7.43 -3.55 3.61
CA ILE A 201 7.09 -3.11 4.98
C ILE A 201 5.58 -3.09 5.29
N SER A 202 4.73 -3.49 4.34
CA SER A 202 3.29 -3.60 4.59
C SER A 202 3.04 -4.74 5.58
N TYR A 203 2.46 -4.43 6.74
CA TYR A 203 2.24 -5.42 7.80
C TYR A 203 0.81 -5.98 7.83
N ILE A 204 -0.13 -5.37 7.10
CA ILE A 204 -1.51 -5.87 7.02
C ILE A 204 -1.47 -7.32 6.51
N PRO A 205 -2.10 -8.30 7.19
CA PRO A 205 -1.87 -9.72 6.91
C PRO A 205 -2.03 -10.13 5.43
N THR A 206 -3.07 -9.62 4.77
CA THR A 206 -3.35 -9.91 3.34
C THR A 206 -2.43 -9.17 2.38
N LEU A 207 -1.87 -8.04 2.80
CA LEU A 207 -0.97 -7.17 2.02
C LEU A 207 0.51 -7.34 2.38
N SER A 208 0.83 -8.23 3.32
CA SER A 208 2.21 -8.40 3.75
C SER A 208 3.03 -9.18 2.69
N SER A 209 4.18 -8.68 2.20
CA SER A 209 4.95 -7.52 2.69
C SER A 209 5.16 -6.39 1.66
N PHE A 210 5.18 -6.68 0.35
CA PHE A 210 5.58 -5.76 -0.71
C PHE A 210 4.38 -5.25 -1.52
N ASN A 211 3.41 -4.63 -0.84
CA ASN A 211 2.25 -4.05 -1.50
C ASN A 211 2.62 -2.74 -2.23
N LEU A 212 2.17 -2.59 -3.47
CA LEU A 212 2.42 -1.44 -4.34
C LEU A 212 1.15 -0.61 -4.60
N PHE A 213 0.04 -0.87 -3.89
CA PHE A 213 -1.23 -0.19 -4.10
C PHE A 213 -1.88 0.28 -2.81
N SER A 214 -2.34 1.54 -2.79
CA SER A 214 -3.13 2.11 -1.70
C SER A 214 -4.34 2.85 -2.23
N SER A 215 -5.45 2.82 -1.49
CA SER A 215 -6.64 3.63 -1.75
C SER A 215 -7.31 4.00 -0.43
N SER A 216 -8.24 4.96 -0.47
CA SER A 216 -8.99 5.41 0.72
C SER A 216 -9.75 4.29 1.43
N LYS A 217 -10.12 3.23 0.71
CA LYS A 217 -10.90 2.10 1.21
C LYS A 217 -10.06 0.98 1.82
N ARG A 218 -8.72 1.14 1.90
CA ARG A 218 -7.78 0.09 2.31
C ARG A 218 -6.98 0.54 3.52
N ARG A 219 -6.56 -0.39 4.39
CA ARG A 219 -5.81 -0.06 5.61
C ARG A 219 -4.35 0.33 5.38
N ASP A 220 -3.74 -0.09 4.28
CA ASP A 220 -2.33 0.20 4.00
C ASP A 220 -2.16 1.62 3.42
N PRO A 221 -1.45 2.54 4.11
CA PRO A 221 -1.41 3.94 3.73
C PRO A 221 -0.45 4.20 2.55
N LYS A 222 -0.67 5.31 1.86
CA LYS A 222 0.19 5.75 0.74
C LYS A 222 1.66 5.88 1.15
N ALA A 223 1.95 6.30 2.37
CA ALA A 223 3.34 6.44 2.85
C ALA A 223 4.08 5.09 2.87
N VAL A 224 3.43 4.01 3.30
CA VAL A 224 4.01 2.65 3.34
C VAL A 224 4.21 2.10 1.93
N VAL A 225 3.20 2.24 1.07
CA VAL A 225 3.28 1.83 -0.35
C VAL A 225 4.36 2.60 -1.11
N ARG A 226 4.53 3.89 -0.83
CA ARG A 226 5.58 4.72 -1.43
C ARG A 226 6.98 4.25 -1.01
N GLU A 227 7.16 3.80 0.22
CA GLU A 227 8.43 3.20 0.66
C GLU A 227 8.70 1.86 -0.04
N ASN A 228 7.69 0.99 -0.22
CA ASN A 228 7.85 -0.22 -1.02
C ASN A 228 8.24 0.11 -2.48
N LEU A 229 7.61 1.12 -3.09
CA LEU A 229 7.97 1.59 -4.43
C LEU A 229 9.40 2.14 -4.49
N ARG A 230 9.85 2.88 -3.47
CA ARG A 230 11.24 3.37 -3.37
C ARG A 230 12.24 2.20 -3.28
N ARG A 231 11.92 1.16 -2.51
CA ARG A 231 12.72 -0.08 -2.45
C ARG A 231 12.79 -0.75 -3.81
N LEU A 232 11.66 -0.84 -4.52
CA LEU A 232 11.61 -1.39 -5.87
C LEU A 232 12.51 -0.60 -6.82
N GLY A 233 12.37 0.73 -6.85
CA GLY A 233 13.18 1.59 -7.69
C GLY A 233 14.68 1.47 -7.39
N SER A 234 15.05 1.36 -6.12
CA SER A 234 16.44 1.17 -5.69
C SER A 234 17.01 -0.18 -6.15
N ALA A 235 16.23 -1.25 -6.05
CA ALA A 235 16.67 -2.60 -6.43
C ALA A 235 16.68 -2.82 -7.95
N ALA A 236 15.68 -2.27 -8.66
CA ALA A 236 15.52 -2.43 -10.10
C ALA A 236 16.28 -1.37 -10.92
N GLY A 237 16.75 -0.29 -10.29
CA GLY A 237 17.52 0.76 -10.96
C GLY A 237 16.66 1.80 -11.71
N PHE A 238 15.47 2.14 -11.21
CA PHE A 238 14.63 3.19 -11.79
C PHE A 238 14.26 4.30 -10.79
N ASN A 239 13.88 5.47 -11.33
CA ASN A 239 13.40 6.58 -10.51
C ASN A 239 11.92 6.38 -10.13
N ALA A 240 11.64 6.15 -8.85
CA ALA A 240 10.29 5.99 -8.31
C ALA A 240 9.36 7.20 -8.54
N GLU A 241 9.90 8.41 -8.70
CA GLU A 241 9.11 9.62 -9.00
C GLU A 241 8.56 9.64 -10.44
N LYS A 242 9.16 8.84 -11.33
CA LYS A 242 8.74 8.68 -12.73
C LYS A 242 8.02 7.36 -12.97
N PHE A 243 7.44 6.80 -11.91
CA PHE A 243 6.62 5.59 -11.96
C PHE A 243 5.18 5.95 -12.31
N CYS A 244 4.67 5.36 -13.38
CA CYS A 244 3.31 5.53 -13.86
C CYS A 244 2.59 4.18 -13.84
N GLN A 245 1.53 4.07 -13.07
CA GLN A 245 0.71 2.86 -13.01
C GLN A 245 -0.61 3.06 -13.77
N ILE A 246 -1.16 1.96 -14.28
CA ILE A 246 -2.49 1.94 -14.90
C ILE A 246 -3.62 2.39 -13.96
N LYS A 247 -4.73 2.84 -14.56
CA LYS A 247 -6.00 3.15 -13.87
C LYS A 247 -7.06 2.13 -14.27
N THR A 248 -6.80 0.88 -13.90
CA THR A 248 -7.54 -0.33 -14.29
C THR A 248 -9.05 -0.22 -14.09
N ASP A 249 -9.85 -0.55 -15.12
CA ASP A 249 -11.29 -0.80 -15.03
C ASP A 249 -11.70 -2.18 -15.61
N HIS A 250 -10.72 -3.03 -15.94
CA HIS A 250 -10.88 -4.36 -16.53
C HIS A 250 -11.47 -4.35 -17.94
N ALA A 251 -11.24 -3.27 -18.70
CA ALA A 251 -11.56 -3.12 -20.10
C ALA A 251 -10.33 -3.39 -20.99
N ASN A 252 -10.16 -2.62 -22.06
CA ASN A 252 -9.07 -2.76 -23.02
C ASN A 252 -8.47 -1.43 -23.50
N ASP A 253 -8.76 -0.32 -22.83
CA ASP A 253 -8.24 0.99 -23.21
C ASP A 253 -6.74 1.11 -22.90
N ILE A 254 -6.00 1.72 -23.83
CA ILE A 254 -4.55 1.88 -23.76
C ILE A 254 -4.20 3.36 -23.74
N TRP A 255 -3.53 3.81 -22.68
CA TRP A 255 -2.98 5.14 -22.63
C TRP A 255 -1.60 5.20 -23.32
N ILE A 256 -1.49 6.12 -24.27
CA ILE A 256 -0.24 6.42 -24.97
C ILE A 256 0.44 7.57 -24.23
N MET A 257 1.59 7.31 -23.61
CA MET A 257 2.28 8.29 -22.78
C MET A 257 2.66 9.53 -23.58
N GLY A 258 2.27 10.71 -23.07
CA GLY A 258 2.40 12.00 -23.76
C GLY A 258 1.10 12.51 -24.36
N ARG A 259 0.06 11.67 -24.46
CA ARG A 259 -1.31 12.13 -24.73
C ARG A 259 -2.02 12.50 -23.44
N LYS A 260 -3.15 13.22 -23.56
CA LYS A 260 -4.05 13.48 -22.43
C LYS A 260 -4.42 12.15 -21.76
N GLU A 261 -4.12 12.04 -20.48
CA GLU A 261 -4.37 10.84 -19.70
C GLU A 261 -5.89 10.62 -19.49
N PRO A 262 -6.43 9.43 -19.81
CA PRO A 262 -7.82 9.08 -19.51
C PRO A 262 -8.09 8.91 -18.01
N GLU A 263 -9.37 8.80 -17.66
CA GLU A 263 -9.80 8.48 -16.28
C GLU A 263 -9.49 7.03 -15.90
N SER A 264 -9.67 6.10 -16.83
CA SER A 264 -9.34 4.69 -16.69
C SER A 264 -8.69 4.13 -17.95
N TYR A 265 -7.85 3.12 -17.78
CA TYR A 265 -7.17 2.37 -18.83
C TYR A 265 -6.46 1.16 -18.24
N ASP A 266 -6.38 0.07 -19.01
CA ASP A 266 -5.78 -1.20 -18.59
C ASP A 266 -4.36 -1.39 -19.14
N GLY A 267 -3.91 -0.54 -20.07
CA GLY A 267 -2.53 -0.58 -20.55
C GLY A 267 -1.89 0.79 -20.75
N ILE A 268 -0.56 0.83 -20.70
CA ILE A 268 0.26 2.00 -21.02
C ILE A 268 1.27 1.60 -22.08
N THR A 269 1.53 2.47 -23.04
CA THR A 269 2.68 2.32 -23.95
C THR A 269 3.52 3.60 -23.98
N THR A 270 4.83 3.46 -24.20
CA THR A 270 5.76 4.60 -24.28
C THR A 270 7.03 4.23 -25.04
N ASN A 271 7.66 5.22 -25.67
CA ASN A 271 9.05 5.17 -26.15
C ASN A 271 9.96 6.19 -25.41
N GLN A 272 9.43 6.82 -24.35
CA GLN A 272 10.16 7.80 -23.56
C GLN A 272 11.16 7.10 -22.64
N ARG A 273 12.36 7.66 -22.51
CA ARG A 273 13.41 7.14 -21.63
C ARG A 273 13.26 7.65 -20.20
N GLY A 274 13.66 6.83 -19.24
CA GLY A 274 13.74 7.20 -17.82
C GLY A 274 12.38 7.27 -17.12
N VAL A 275 11.35 6.66 -17.69
CA VAL A 275 10.03 6.45 -17.07
C VAL A 275 9.82 4.95 -16.84
N THR A 276 9.04 4.62 -15.81
CA THR A 276 8.66 3.24 -15.51
C THR A 276 7.15 3.12 -15.58
N ILE A 277 6.65 2.22 -16.42
CA ILE A 277 5.22 1.95 -16.54
C ILE A 277 4.89 0.62 -15.83
N ALA A 278 3.74 0.54 -15.17
CA ALA A 278 3.36 -0.65 -14.41
C ALA A 278 1.89 -1.03 -14.57
N ALA A 279 1.65 -2.33 -14.71
CA ALA A 279 0.35 -2.96 -14.59
C ALA A 279 0.32 -3.76 -13.29
N LEU A 280 -0.60 -3.41 -12.37
CA LEU A 280 -0.75 -4.12 -11.12
C LEU A 280 -1.61 -5.38 -11.31
N GLY A 281 -1.26 -6.45 -10.60
CA GLY A 281 -1.95 -7.73 -10.70
C GLY A 281 -1.85 -8.53 -9.40
N ALA A 282 -2.98 -9.11 -9.00
CA ALA A 282 -3.08 -10.13 -7.96
C ALA A 282 -4.13 -11.14 -8.40
N ASP A 283 -3.75 -11.94 -9.43
CA ASP A 283 -4.49 -12.97 -10.18
C ASP A 283 -4.75 -12.62 -11.64
N CYS A 284 -5.15 -11.38 -11.96
CA CYS A 284 -5.19 -10.94 -13.36
C CYS A 284 -3.77 -10.94 -13.95
N ILE A 285 -3.64 -11.16 -15.26
CA ILE A 285 -2.33 -11.33 -15.90
C ILE A 285 -1.69 -9.95 -16.11
N PRO A 286 -0.54 -9.64 -15.48
CA PRO A 286 0.28 -8.53 -15.90
C PRO A 286 1.06 -8.93 -17.16
N ILE A 287 1.01 -8.10 -18.20
CA ILE A 287 1.68 -8.35 -19.47
C ILE A 287 2.70 -7.26 -19.71
N VAL A 288 3.92 -7.64 -20.11
CA VAL A 288 4.98 -6.70 -20.53
C VAL A 288 5.20 -6.87 -22.03
N PHE A 289 5.30 -5.75 -22.73
CA PHE A 289 5.57 -5.65 -24.16
C PHE A 289 6.86 -4.86 -24.38
N ALA A 290 7.69 -5.30 -25.31
CA ALA A 290 8.92 -4.59 -25.67
C ALA A 290 9.21 -4.74 -27.17
N ASP A 291 9.60 -3.64 -27.82
CA ASP A 291 10.17 -3.65 -29.15
C ASP A 291 11.60 -3.06 -29.05
N PRO A 292 12.65 -3.88 -29.19
CA PRO A 292 14.03 -3.44 -29.05
C PRO A 292 14.52 -2.60 -30.23
N ILE A 293 13.89 -2.70 -31.40
CA ILE A 293 14.25 -1.98 -32.62
C ILE A 293 13.75 -0.53 -32.53
N LYS A 294 12.47 -0.36 -32.20
CA LYS A 294 11.82 0.96 -32.02
C LYS A 294 12.05 1.55 -30.63
N LYS A 295 12.58 0.75 -29.70
CA LYS A 295 12.86 1.16 -28.31
C LYS A 295 11.58 1.66 -27.62
N ALA A 296 10.50 0.94 -27.85
CA ALA A 296 9.20 1.19 -27.26
C ALA A 296 8.81 0.03 -26.35
N CYS A 297 8.06 0.31 -25.29
CA CYS A 297 7.54 -0.71 -24.39
C CYS A 297 6.09 -0.43 -24.03
N GLY A 298 5.44 -1.46 -23.48
CA GLY A 298 4.09 -1.39 -22.96
C GLY A 298 3.89 -2.31 -21.77
N VAL A 299 2.84 -2.02 -21.00
CA VAL A 299 2.32 -2.93 -19.98
C VAL A 299 0.81 -2.99 -20.11
N ALA A 300 0.22 -4.14 -19.80
CA ALA A 300 -1.23 -4.29 -19.74
C ALA A 300 -1.66 -5.16 -18.55
N HIS A 301 -2.83 -4.84 -18.00
CA HIS A 301 -3.57 -5.68 -17.07
C HIS A 301 -4.63 -6.45 -17.83
N SER A 302 -4.51 -7.78 -17.85
CA SER A 302 -5.48 -8.65 -18.51
C SER A 302 -6.19 -9.52 -17.49
N GLY A 303 -7.30 -9.00 -16.95
CA GLY A 303 -8.31 -9.81 -16.29
C GLY A 303 -9.12 -10.64 -17.30
N TRP A 304 -10.06 -11.46 -16.82
CA TRP A 304 -10.86 -12.31 -17.72
C TRP A 304 -11.68 -11.50 -18.73
N LYS A 305 -12.25 -10.35 -18.33
CA LYS A 305 -12.95 -9.44 -19.23
C LYS A 305 -12.01 -8.80 -20.24
N GLY A 306 -10.91 -8.20 -19.76
CA GLY A 306 -9.89 -7.59 -20.62
C GLY A 306 -9.28 -8.57 -21.63
N THR A 307 -9.11 -9.83 -21.24
CA THR A 307 -8.68 -10.91 -22.14
C THR A 307 -9.66 -11.07 -23.31
N LEU A 308 -10.95 -11.22 -23.02
CA LEU A 308 -11.98 -11.35 -24.06
C LEU A 308 -12.16 -10.09 -24.91
N LEU A 309 -11.92 -8.91 -24.32
CA LEU A 309 -11.90 -7.62 -25.01
C LEU A 309 -10.61 -7.37 -25.82
N GLY A 310 -9.61 -8.26 -25.71
CA GLY A 310 -8.39 -8.21 -26.49
C GLY A 310 -7.39 -7.14 -26.05
N VAL A 311 -7.32 -6.79 -24.76
CA VAL A 311 -6.39 -5.75 -24.24
C VAL A 311 -4.93 -6.00 -24.64
N ALA A 312 -4.51 -7.26 -24.71
CA ALA A 312 -3.15 -7.61 -25.13
C ALA A 312 -2.87 -7.16 -26.58
N MET A 313 -3.79 -7.46 -27.50
CA MET A 313 -3.68 -7.02 -28.90
C MET A 313 -3.94 -5.52 -29.07
N ALA A 314 -4.81 -4.92 -28.24
CA ALA A 314 -4.98 -3.46 -28.22
C ALA A 314 -3.66 -2.76 -27.88
N THR A 315 -2.88 -3.31 -26.94
CA THR A 315 -1.55 -2.80 -26.58
C THR A 315 -0.56 -2.93 -27.73
N VAL A 316 -0.51 -4.10 -28.39
CA VAL A 316 0.30 -4.33 -29.59
C VAL A 316 -0.04 -3.33 -30.69
N ASN A 317 -1.34 -3.16 -31.00
CA ASN A 317 -1.82 -2.25 -32.03
C ASN A 317 -1.47 -0.79 -31.71
N ALA A 318 -1.53 -0.38 -30.43
CA ALA A 318 -1.10 0.95 -30.01
C ALA A 318 0.40 1.14 -30.24
N MET A 319 1.25 0.15 -29.92
CA MET A 319 2.69 0.24 -30.19
C MET A 319 3.00 0.36 -31.68
N ILE A 320 2.30 -0.40 -32.53
CA ILE A 320 2.45 -0.31 -33.99
C ILE A 320 2.03 1.07 -34.49
N ALA A 321 0.85 1.54 -34.11
CA ALA A 321 0.29 2.79 -34.60
C ALA A 321 1.10 4.02 -34.16
N GLU A 322 1.62 4.02 -32.92
CA GLU A 322 2.25 5.21 -32.34
C GLU A 322 3.76 5.25 -32.53
N TYR A 323 4.43 4.10 -32.54
CA TYR A 323 5.90 4.03 -32.58
C TYR A 323 6.44 3.33 -33.83
N GLY A 324 5.54 2.87 -34.71
CA GLY A 324 5.93 2.15 -35.92
C GLY A 324 6.61 0.82 -35.63
N CYS A 325 6.22 0.17 -34.53
CA CYS A 325 6.62 -1.19 -34.18
C CYS A 325 6.15 -2.21 -35.21
N SER A 326 6.84 -3.34 -35.29
CA SER A 326 6.50 -4.46 -36.17
C SER A 326 6.16 -5.70 -35.34
N LEU A 327 5.18 -6.50 -35.77
CA LEU A 327 4.80 -7.74 -35.07
C LEU A 327 5.98 -8.71 -34.86
N GLU A 328 6.91 -8.74 -35.82
CA GLU A 328 8.11 -9.57 -35.78
C GLU A 328 9.16 -9.11 -34.76
N ASP A 329 9.09 -7.87 -34.29
CA ASP A 329 10.02 -7.29 -33.31
C ASP A 329 9.40 -7.17 -31.90
N ILE A 330 8.06 -7.18 -31.80
CA ILE A 330 7.37 -7.07 -30.51
C ILE A 330 7.49 -8.38 -29.74
N ILE A 331 8.15 -8.28 -28.58
CA ILE A 331 8.25 -9.31 -27.55
C ILE A 331 7.11 -9.11 -26.55
N VAL A 332 6.48 -10.20 -26.15
CA VAL A 332 5.37 -10.21 -25.18
C VAL A 332 5.64 -11.25 -24.10
N VAL A 333 5.60 -10.82 -22.84
CA VAL A 333 5.85 -11.68 -21.67
C VAL A 333 4.67 -11.61 -20.71
N LEU A 334 4.09 -12.77 -20.38
CA LEU A 334 3.05 -12.89 -19.37
C LEU A 334 3.68 -13.17 -18.01
N GLY A 335 3.39 -12.30 -17.04
CA GLY A 335 3.80 -12.50 -15.65
C GLY A 335 2.91 -13.49 -14.88
N PRO A 336 3.24 -13.78 -13.61
CA PRO A 336 2.45 -14.65 -12.75
C PRO A 336 0.99 -14.20 -12.64
N SER A 337 0.05 -15.14 -12.70
CA SER A 337 -1.39 -14.89 -12.66
C SER A 337 -2.11 -16.08 -12.02
N VAL A 338 -3.42 -16.01 -11.84
CA VAL A 338 -4.19 -17.19 -11.43
C VAL A 338 -4.17 -18.22 -12.57
N GLY A 339 -3.94 -19.48 -12.21
CA GLY A 339 -3.94 -20.60 -13.14
C GLY A 339 -5.29 -21.31 -13.24
N PRO A 340 -5.47 -22.19 -14.24
CA PRO A 340 -6.68 -23.00 -14.42
C PRO A 340 -6.89 -24.03 -13.30
N CYS A 341 -5.95 -24.18 -12.38
CA CYS A 341 -6.12 -24.97 -11.16
C CYS A 341 -7.00 -24.30 -10.11
N CYS A 342 -7.13 -22.96 -10.14
CA CYS A 342 -7.84 -22.18 -9.12
C CYS A 342 -8.91 -21.25 -9.70
N PHE A 343 -8.75 -20.80 -10.94
CA PHE A 343 -9.67 -19.83 -11.52
C PHE A 343 -10.93 -20.50 -12.06
N THR A 344 -12.08 -20.11 -11.53
CA THR A 344 -13.39 -20.54 -12.01
C THR A 344 -14.26 -19.34 -12.34
N LEU A 345 -15.18 -19.53 -13.28
CA LEU A 345 -16.20 -18.54 -13.64
C LEU A 345 -17.57 -19.22 -13.66
N PRO A 346 -18.68 -18.47 -13.51
CA PRO A 346 -19.99 -18.99 -13.85
C PRO A 346 -19.99 -19.51 -15.29
N ARG A 347 -20.64 -20.64 -15.56
CA ARG A 347 -20.67 -21.31 -16.88
C ARG A 347 -20.96 -20.35 -18.04
N GLU A 348 -21.92 -19.44 -17.86
CA GLU A 348 -22.28 -18.46 -18.89
C GLU A 348 -21.12 -17.54 -19.28
N SER A 349 -20.27 -17.16 -18.31
CA SER A 349 -19.05 -16.37 -18.58
C SER A 349 -17.94 -17.24 -19.18
N ALA A 350 -17.82 -18.51 -18.74
CA ALA A 350 -16.84 -19.45 -19.30
C ALA A 350 -17.12 -19.81 -20.77
N LYS A 351 -18.38 -19.72 -21.23
CA LYS A 351 -18.78 -20.01 -22.62
C LYS A 351 -18.00 -19.18 -23.65
N ALA A 352 -17.68 -17.93 -23.37
CA ALA A 352 -16.89 -17.09 -24.26
C ALA A 352 -15.48 -17.66 -24.48
N PHE A 353 -14.85 -18.18 -23.42
CA PHE A 353 -13.54 -18.84 -23.51
C PHE A 353 -13.64 -20.20 -24.22
N TYR A 354 -14.69 -20.98 -23.95
CA TYR A 354 -14.90 -22.26 -24.64
C TYR A 354 -15.09 -22.08 -26.15
N ASN A 355 -15.81 -21.02 -26.57
CA ASN A 355 -15.99 -20.68 -27.98
C ASN A 355 -14.71 -20.16 -28.63
N LEU A 356 -13.83 -19.51 -27.86
CA LEU A 356 -12.51 -19.09 -28.35
C LEU A 356 -11.65 -20.32 -28.66
N ASP A 357 -11.58 -21.25 -27.71
CA ASP A 357 -10.94 -22.55 -27.82
C ASP A 357 -11.43 -23.49 -26.69
N PRO A 358 -11.95 -24.69 -26.99
CA PRO A 358 -12.44 -25.63 -25.97
C PRO A 358 -11.39 -26.00 -24.93
N GLU A 359 -10.10 -26.00 -25.26
CA GLU A 359 -9.02 -26.33 -24.33
C GLU A 359 -8.76 -25.22 -23.30
N CYS A 360 -9.36 -24.04 -23.45
CA CYS A 360 -9.31 -22.98 -22.43
C CYS A 360 -10.23 -23.27 -21.24
N VAL A 361 -11.13 -24.25 -21.33
CA VAL A 361 -12.14 -24.48 -20.28
C VAL A 361 -12.20 -25.95 -19.90
N ARG A 362 -12.05 -26.23 -18.60
CA ARG A 362 -12.14 -27.58 -18.05
C ARG A 362 -13.44 -27.74 -17.26
N LEU A 363 -14.10 -28.88 -17.42
CA LEU A 363 -15.41 -29.17 -16.81
C LEU A 363 -16.49 -28.17 -17.26
N PHE A 364 -16.64 -27.96 -18.57
CA PHE A 364 -17.54 -26.95 -19.13
C PHE A 364 -19.01 -27.07 -18.68
N ASP A 365 -19.50 -28.29 -18.41
CA ASP A 365 -20.87 -28.51 -17.94
C ASP A 365 -21.07 -28.22 -16.43
N SER A 366 -19.99 -27.98 -15.68
CA SER A 366 -20.06 -27.55 -14.29
C SER A 366 -20.75 -26.17 -14.18
N PRO A 367 -21.47 -25.88 -13.07
CA PRO A 367 -21.91 -24.51 -12.79
C PRO A 367 -20.75 -23.50 -12.73
N HIS A 368 -19.57 -23.97 -12.31
CA HIS A 368 -18.34 -23.20 -12.23
C HIS A 368 -17.19 -23.94 -12.92
N PRO A 369 -17.07 -23.82 -14.25
CA PRO A 369 -15.94 -24.40 -14.98
C PRO A 369 -14.63 -23.71 -14.62
N TYR A 370 -13.53 -24.45 -14.75
CA TYR A 370 -12.18 -23.89 -14.62
C TYR A 370 -11.77 -23.23 -15.94
N VAL A 371 -11.21 -22.03 -15.87
CA VAL A 371 -10.88 -21.22 -17.05
C VAL A 371 -9.39 -20.90 -17.08
N ASP A 372 -8.76 -21.16 -18.23
CA ASP A 372 -7.37 -20.81 -18.52
C ASP A 372 -7.30 -19.48 -19.29
N ILE A 373 -7.25 -18.38 -18.54
CA ILE A 373 -7.11 -17.04 -19.13
C ILE A 373 -5.74 -16.81 -19.78
N ARG A 374 -4.70 -17.55 -19.36
CA ARG A 374 -3.35 -17.44 -19.93
C ARG A 374 -3.33 -18.05 -21.32
N LYS A 375 -3.89 -19.25 -21.46
CA LYS A 375 -4.05 -19.93 -22.75
C LYS A 375 -4.90 -19.11 -23.72
N ALA A 376 -6.01 -18.55 -23.24
CA ALA A 376 -6.84 -17.66 -24.05
C ALA A 376 -6.06 -16.44 -24.56
N THR A 377 -5.26 -15.81 -23.68
CA THR A 377 -4.40 -14.67 -24.05
C THR A 377 -3.36 -15.05 -25.11
N ARG A 378 -2.69 -16.20 -24.93
CA ARG A 378 -1.75 -16.76 -25.92
C ARG A 378 -2.41 -16.93 -27.29
N ILE A 379 -3.57 -17.59 -27.34
CA ILE A 379 -4.29 -17.86 -28.59
C ILE A 379 -4.64 -16.55 -29.31
N LEU A 380 -5.08 -15.53 -28.56
CA LEU A 380 -5.43 -14.22 -29.13
C LEU A 380 -4.19 -13.50 -29.68
N LEU A 381 -3.05 -13.56 -28.99
CA LEU A 381 -1.79 -12.98 -29.45
C LEU A 381 -1.25 -13.69 -30.70
N GLU A 382 -1.29 -15.02 -30.73
CA GLU A 382 -0.86 -15.83 -31.88
C GLU A 382 -1.76 -15.58 -33.10
N ARG A 383 -3.08 -15.54 -32.92
CA ARG A 383 -4.04 -15.15 -33.98
C ARG A 383 -3.83 -13.70 -34.44
N GLY A 384 -3.35 -12.83 -33.55
CA GLY A 384 -2.98 -11.45 -33.83
C GLY A 384 -1.63 -11.28 -34.53
N GLY A 385 -0.88 -12.37 -34.74
CA GLY A 385 0.38 -12.37 -35.49
C GLY A 385 1.65 -12.24 -34.64
N ILE A 386 1.55 -12.29 -33.30
CA ILE A 386 2.74 -12.41 -32.46
C ILE A 386 3.35 -13.79 -32.65
N LEU A 387 4.64 -13.80 -33.00
CA LEU A 387 5.35 -15.03 -33.30
C LEU A 387 5.67 -15.82 -32.02
N PRO A 388 5.62 -17.17 -32.05
CA PRO A 388 5.90 -17.99 -30.86
C PRO A 388 7.26 -17.73 -30.23
N GLN A 389 8.29 -17.40 -31.02
CA GLN A 389 9.62 -17.07 -30.50
C GLN A 389 9.69 -15.73 -29.74
N ASN A 390 8.72 -14.84 -29.96
CA ASN A 390 8.63 -13.54 -29.30
C ASN A 390 7.69 -13.56 -28.09
N PHE A 391 7.11 -14.71 -27.75
CA PHE A 391 6.12 -14.84 -26.70
C PHE A 391 6.62 -15.74 -25.57
N GLN A 392 6.53 -15.28 -24.32
CA GLN A 392 6.86 -16.09 -23.14
C GLN A 392 5.80 -15.99 -22.04
N ASP A 393 5.18 -17.12 -21.75
CA ASP A 393 4.26 -17.36 -20.63
C ASP A 393 4.64 -18.62 -19.83
N LEU A 394 5.63 -19.39 -20.32
CA LEU A 394 6.15 -20.63 -19.76
C LEU A 394 7.62 -20.44 -19.33
N ASN A 395 7.82 -20.21 -18.04
CA ASN A 395 9.09 -20.30 -17.30
C ASN A 395 8.74 -20.75 -15.87
N GLN A 396 9.69 -21.35 -15.14
CA GLN A 396 9.51 -21.90 -13.79
C GLN A 396 8.84 -20.90 -12.84
N ASP A 397 9.15 -19.61 -12.92
CA ASP A 397 8.54 -18.58 -12.07
C ASP A 397 7.42 -17.77 -12.77
N LEU A 398 7.40 -17.65 -14.11
CA LEU A 398 6.39 -16.87 -14.84
C LEU A 398 5.02 -17.57 -14.95
N ASN A 399 5.00 -18.90 -14.93
CA ASN A 399 3.77 -19.70 -15.05
C ASN A 399 3.20 -20.15 -13.69
N LEU A 400 3.67 -19.56 -12.60
CA LEU A 400 3.18 -19.90 -11.27
C LEU A 400 1.76 -19.34 -11.05
N CYS A 401 0.90 -20.19 -10.49
CA CYS A 401 -0.45 -19.77 -10.06
C CYS A 401 -0.35 -18.91 -8.79
N THR A 402 -0.70 -17.63 -8.89
CA THR A 402 -0.68 -16.68 -7.75
C THR A 402 -1.47 -17.18 -6.54
N SER A 403 -2.57 -17.90 -6.77
CA SER A 403 -3.39 -18.50 -5.72
C SER A 403 -2.68 -19.67 -5.01
N CYS A 404 -2.00 -20.54 -5.76
CA CYS A 404 -1.29 -21.71 -5.22
C CYS A 404 0.03 -21.37 -4.50
N HIS A 405 0.61 -20.19 -4.75
CA HIS A 405 1.91 -19.79 -4.22
C HIS A 405 1.80 -18.58 -3.27
N PRO A 406 1.19 -18.74 -2.08
CA PRO A 406 0.95 -17.64 -1.14
C PRO A 406 2.22 -17.04 -0.54
N ASP A 407 3.33 -17.78 -0.57
CA ASP A 407 4.67 -17.33 -0.18
C ASP A 407 5.25 -16.31 -1.18
N LYS A 408 4.93 -16.45 -2.46
CA LYS A 408 5.43 -15.59 -3.54
C LYS A 408 4.48 -14.48 -3.97
N PHE A 409 3.16 -14.71 -3.95
CA PHE A 409 2.21 -13.79 -4.57
C PHE A 409 0.96 -13.46 -3.73
N PHE A 410 0.48 -12.25 -3.91
CA PHE A 410 -0.87 -11.83 -3.54
C PHE A 410 -1.91 -12.51 -4.45
N SER A 411 -3.09 -12.83 -3.93
CA SER A 411 -4.16 -13.46 -4.73
C SER A 411 -5.54 -13.10 -4.17
N HIS A 412 -6.32 -12.42 -5.00
CA HIS A 412 -7.71 -12.09 -4.72
C HIS A 412 -8.62 -13.34 -4.64
N VAL A 413 -8.40 -14.33 -5.51
CA VAL A 413 -9.10 -15.62 -5.56
C VAL A 413 -8.89 -16.42 -4.27
N ARG A 414 -7.66 -16.40 -3.72
CA ARG A 414 -7.37 -17.08 -2.45
C ARG A 414 -7.90 -16.30 -1.26
N ASP A 415 -7.61 -15.00 -1.19
CA ASP A 415 -7.80 -14.19 0.01
C ASP A 415 -9.22 -13.56 0.07
N GLY A 416 -9.97 -13.62 -1.04
CA GLY A 416 -11.39 -13.32 -1.14
C GLY A 416 -11.75 -11.87 -0.83
N LEU A 417 -12.89 -11.67 -0.16
CA LEU A 417 -13.36 -10.35 0.28
C LEU A 417 -12.42 -9.66 1.27
N ASN A 418 -11.53 -10.42 1.91
CA ASN A 418 -10.53 -9.88 2.84
C ASN A 418 -9.27 -9.39 2.11
N PHE A 419 -9.18 -9.60 0.79
CA PHE A 419 -8.07 -9.13 0.00
C PHE A 419 -8.02 -7.60 0.04
N ASP A 420 -6.90 -7.08 0.53
CA ASP A 420 -6.64 -5.65 0.67
C ASP A 420 -7.49 -4.89 1.72
N THR A 421 -8.23 -5.59 2.59
CA THR A 421 -9.07 -4.97 3.65
C THR A 421 -8.46 -5.04 5.05
#